data_AF-A0A352JIZ5-F1
#
_entry.id   AF-A0A352JIZ5-F1
#
_cell.length_a   1.000
_cell.length_b   1.000
_cell.length_c   1.000
_cell.angle_alpha   90.00
_cell.angle_beta   90.00
_cell.angle_gamma   90.00
#
_symmetry.space_group_name_H-M   'P 1'
#
loop_
_entity.id
_entity.type
_entity.pdbx_description
1 polymer ?
#
loop_
_entity_poly.entity_id
_entity_poly.type
_entity_poly.pdbx_seq_one_letter_code
_entity_poly.pdbx_strand_id
1 'polypeptide(L)'
;MSAVESALRFLSPIKQHQSQCFQNYLRKHRQRLPDYHLYQQLGLPIGSGKVESTIKQIGFRVKPAGASWSQRNVPKILRLRTAFLNNSPSLSIST
;
A
#
# COMPACT_ATOMS: atom_id res chain seq x y z
N MET A 1 23.23 -3.17 -16.02
CA MET A 1 22.65 -1.90 -15.51
C MET A 1 21.49 -2.25 -14.60
N SER A 2 21.35 -1.60 -13.44
CA SER A 2 20.18 -1.77 -12.57
C SER A 2 18.92 -1.26 -13.30
N ALA A 3 17.76 -1.88 -13.07
CA ALA A 3 16.47 -1.45 -13.64
C ALA A 3 16.18 0.04 -13.37
N VAL A 4 16.61 0.54 -12.21
CA VAL A 4 16.49 1.96 -11.83
C VAL A 4 17.33 2.86 -12.75
N GLU A 5 18.56 2.46 -13.06
CA GLU A 5 19.45 3.24 -13.94
C GLU A 5 18.91 3.26 -15.38
N SER A 6 18.40 2.12 -15.86
CA SER A 6 17.74 2.04 -17.16
C SER A 6 16.52 2.96 -17.24
N ALA A 7 15.69 2.98 -16.20
CA ALA A 7 14.53 3.86 -16.13
C ALA A 7 14.92 5.35 -16.07
N LEU A 8 15.92 5.71 -15.25
CA LEU A 8 16.42 7.08 -15.17
C LEU A 8 16.99 7.57 -16.51
N ARG A 9 17.72 6.72 -17.24
CA ARG A 9 18.22 7.02 -18.58
C ARG A 9 17.09 7.22 -19.59
N PHE A 10 16.04 6.42 -19.53
CA PHE A 10 14.87 6.58 -20.39
C PHE A 10 14.09 7.86 -20.10
N LEU A 11 13.97 8.23 -18.82
CA LEU A 11 13.21 9.40 -18.38
C LEU A 11 13.99 10.72 -18.47
N SER A 12 15.31 10.69 -18.60
CA SER A 12 16.15 11.90 -18.58
C SER A 12 15.78 12.98 -19.62
N PRO A 13 15.38 12.66 -20.88
CA PRO A 13 14.99 13.71 -21.83
C PRO A 13 13.57 14.27 -21.58
N ILE A 14 12.75 13.60 -20.75
CA ILE A 14 11.34 13.92 -20.54
C ILE A 14 11.22 15.04 -19.49
N LYS A 15 10.84 16.24 -19.94
CA LYS A 15 10.80 17.45 -19.10
C LYS A 15 9.49 17.67 -18.32
N GLN A 16 8.45 16.86 -18.51
CA GLN A 16 7.21 17.00 -17.74
C GLN A 16 7.46 16.89 -16.22
N HIS A 17 6.72 17.67 -15.43
CA HIS A 17 6.81 17.66 -13.97
C HIS A 17 6.65 16.25 -13.38
N GLN A 18 5.71 15.46 -13.89
CA GLN A 18 5.48 14.08 -13.43
C GLN A 18 6.69 13.17 -13.65
N SER A 19 7.39 13.32 -14.78
CA SER A 19 8.64 12.59 -15.05
C SER A 19 9.72 12.98 -14.04
N GLN A 20 9.88 14.28 -13.78
CA GLN A 20 10.85 14.77 -12.79
C GLN A 20 10.55 14.25 -11.39
N CYS A 21 9.28 14.28 -10.96
CA CYS A 21 8.84 13.68 -9.69
C CYS A 21 9.20 12.19 -9.61
N PHE A 22 8.92 11.44 -10.68
CA PHE A 22 9.19 10.00 -10.71
C PHE A 22 10.69 9.71 -10.70
N GLN A 23 11.50 10.45 -11.45
CA GLN A 23 12.96 10.36 -11.38
C GLN A 23 13.50 10.63 -9.97
N ASN A 24 12.98 11.66 -9.30
CA ASN A 24 13.37 11.99 -7.92
C ASN A 24 12.98 10.88 -6.94
N TYR A 25 11.80 10.30 -7.11
CA TYR A 25 11.37 9.13 -6.33
C TYR A 25 12.34 7.95 -6.52
N LEU A 26 12.67 7.61 -7.77
CA LEU A 26 13.60 6.53 -8.10
C LEU A 26 14.99 6.77 -7.48
N ARG A 27 15.54 7.98 -7.61
CA ARG A 27 16.84 8.34 -7.00
C ARG A 27 16.81 8.21 -5.49
N LYS A 28 15.76 8.74 -4.84
CA LYS A 28 15.60 8.72 -3.37
C LYS A 28 15.43 7.30 -2.81
N HIS A 29 14.84 6.40 -3.58
CA HIS A 29 14.41 5.09 -3.08
C HIS A 29 15.11 3.90 -3.70
N ARG A 30 16.10 4.11 -4.56
CA ARG A 30 16.89 3.07 -5.24
C ARG A 30 17.38 1.92 -4.35
N GLN A 31 17.71 2.20 -3.09
CA GLN A 31 18.22 1.19 -2.15
C GLN A 31 17.13 0.33 -1.50
N ARG A 32 15.88 0.81 -1.46
CA ARG A 32 14.74 0.12 -0.84
C ARG A 32 13.70 -0.36 -1.84
N LEU A 33 13.91 -0.10 -3.14
CA LEU A 33 13.02 -0.59 -4.17
C LEU A 33 13.14 -2.12 -4.25
N PRO A 34 12.02 -2.86 -4.16
CA PRO A 34 12.03 -4.30 -4.34
C PRO A 34 12.59 -4.70 -5.71
N ASP A 35 13.21 -5.88 -5.76
CA ASP A 35 13.48 -6.52 -7.04
C ASP A 35 12.17 -7.08 -7.62
N TYR A 36 11.43 -6.22 -8.31
CA TYR A 36 10.15 -6.56 -8.90
C TYR A 36 10.24 -7.71 -9.91
N HIS A 37 11.36 -7.82 -10.63
CA HIS A 37 11.55 -8.90 -11.60
C HIS A 37 11.68 -10.24 -10.89
N LEU A 38 12.57 -10.33 -9.90
CA LEU A 38 12.73 -11.53 -9.09
C LEU A 38 11.42 -11.89 -8.38
N TYR A 39 10.73 -10.92 -7.79
CA TYR A 39 9.47 -11.17 -7.07
C TYR A 39 8.39 -11.71 -7.99
N GLN A 40 8.30 -11.19 -9.22
CA GLN A 40 7.37 -11.71 -10.22
C GLN A 40 7.72 -13.15 -10.63
N GLN A 41 9.00 -13.46 -10.82
CA GLN A 41 9.45 -14.83 -11.13
C GLN A 41 9.16 -15.81 -9.98
N LEU A 42 9.28 -15.35 -8.72
CA LEU A 42 8.95 -16.13 -7.53
C LEU A 42 7.43 -16.23 -7.27
N GLY A 43 6.60 -15.62 -8.12
CA GLY A 43 5.15 -15.58 -7.91
C GLY A 43 4.71 -14.75 -6.70
N LEU A 44 5.59 -13.89 -6.19
CA LEU A 44 5.28 -13.01 -5.06
C LEU A 44 4.37 -11.86 -5.52
N PRO A 45 3.40 -11.46 -4.67
CA PRO A 45 2.53 -10.34 -4.99
C PRO A 45 3.32 -9.02 -5.05
N ILE A 46 3.37 -8.40 -6.23
CA ILE A 46 4.08 -7.13 -6.47
C ILE A 46 3.18 -5.89 -6.40
N GLY A 47 1.86 -6.08 -6.43
CA GLY A 47 0.86 -5.00 -6.41
C GLY A 47 0.26 -4.75 -5.03
N SER A 48 -0.11 -3.51 -4.76
CA SER A 48 -0.80 -3.09 -3.52
C SER A 48 -2.30 -3.43 -3.51
N GLY A 49 -2.88 -3.92 -4.62
CA GLY A 49 -4.33 -4.06 -4.78
C GLY A 49 -5.00 -4.92 -3.71
N LYS A 50 -4.39 -6.03 -3.28
CA LYS A 50 -4.94 -6.86 -2.19
C LYS A 50 -4.95 -6.11 -0.86
N VAL A 51 -3.86 -5.40 -0.54
CA VAL A 51 -3.75 -4.58 0.67
C VAL A 51 -4.77 -3.44 0.66
N GLU A 52 -4.87 -2.69 -0.45
CA GLU A 52 -5.83 -1.59 -0.62
C GLU A 52 -7.28 -2.09 -0.54
N SER A 53 -7.58 -3.24 -1.14
CA SER A 53 -8.90 -3.87 -1.06
C SER A 53 -9.25 -4.26 0.38
N THR A 54 -8.31 -4.88 1.12
CA THR A 54 -8.51 -5.21 2.53
C THR A 54 -8.74 -3.96 3.38
N ILE A 55 -7.98 -2.87 3.15
CA ILE A 55 -8.19 -1.59 3.84
C ILE A 55 -9.60 -1.04 3.57
N LYS A 56 -10.07 -1.11 2.32
CA LYS A 56 -11.43 -0.71 1.94
C LYS A 56 -12.49 -1.57 2.66
N GLN A 57 -12.29 -2.88 2.74
CA GLN A 57 -13.19 -3.79 3.44
C GLN A 57 -13.24 -3.52 4.95
N ILE A 58 -12.10 -3.22 5.59
CA ILE A 58 -12.05 -2.85 7.01
C ILE A 58 -12.93 -1.61 7.26
N GLY A 59 -12.81 -0.58 6.44
CA GLY A 59 -13.58 0.66 6.57
C GLY A 59 -15.02 0.61 6.04
N PHE A 60 -15.42 -0.47 5.38
CA PHE A 60 -16.72 -0.57 4.72
C PHE A 60 -17.89 -0.47 5.71
N ARG A 61 -18.79 0.50 5.48
CA ARG A 61 -19.96 0.82 6.31
C ARG A 61 -19.65 1.14 7.79
N VAL A 62 -18.40 1.48 8.10
CA VAL A 62 -18.02 1.84 9.48
C VAL A 62 -18.22 3.34 9.76
N LYS A 63 -18.10 4.18 8.73
CA LYS A 63 -18.34 5.61 8.81
C LYS A 63 -19.03 6.14 7.55
N PRO A 64 -19.75 7.27 7.63
CA PRO A 64 -20.27 7.97 6.45
C PRO A 64 -19.15 8.42 5.50
N ALA A 65 -19.48 8.62 4.22
CA ALA A 65 -18.57 9.24 3.28
C ALA A 65 -18.17 10.65 3.76
N GLY A 66 -16.88 10.99 3.66
CA GLY A 66 -16.35 12.28 4.11
C GLY A 66 -16.11 12.42 5.62
N ALA A 67 -16.55 11.46 6.45
CA ALA A 67 -16.31 11.52 7.90
C ALA A 67 -14.85 11.18 8.26
N SER A 68 -14.32 11.79 9.32
CA SER A 68 -13.02 11.44 9.91
C SER A 68 -13.18 10.39 11.02
N TRP A 69 -12.13 9.62 11.28
CA TRP A 69 -12.13 8.65 12.38
C TRP A 69 -11.77 9.34 13.70
N SER A 70 -12.46 8.99 14.78
CA SER A 70 -12.00 9.34 16.13
C SER A 70 -10.83 8.42 16.50
N GLN A 71 -9.66 9.00 16.78
CA GLN A 71 -8.44 8.24 17.12
C GLN A 71 -8.65 7.27 18.30
N ARG A 72 -9.48 7.65 19.28
CA ARG A 72 -9.84 6.80 20.43
C ARG A 72 -10.58 5.51 20.02
N ASN A 73 -11.36 5.56 18.94
CA ASN A 73 -12.22 4.45 18.51
C ASN A 73 -11.57 3.58 17.42
N VAL A 74 -10.55 4.08 16.71
CA VAL A 74 -9.84 3.36 15.65
C VAL A 74 -9.32 1.99 16.11
N PRO A 75 -8.65 1.83 17.27
CA PRO A 75 -8.15 0.51 17.67
C PRO A 75 -9.28 -0.51 17.90
N LYS A 76 -10.38 -0.07 18.53
CA LYS A 76 -11.54 -0.93 18.84
C LYS A 76 -12.20 -1.47 17.57
N ILE A 77 -12.44 -0.58 16.62
CA ILE A 77 -13.11 -0.93 15.37
C ILE A 77 -12.21 -1.72 14.42
N LEU A 78 -10.90 -1.43 14.38
CA LEU A 78 -9.93 -2.26 13.67
C LEU A 78 -9.93 -3.68 14.21
N ARG A 79 -9.90 -3.86 15.54
CA ARG A 79 -9.95 -5.18 16.18
C ARG A 79 -11.24 -5.94 15.85
N LEU A 80 -12.39 -5.28 15.99
CA LEU A 80 -13.68 -5.90 15.67
C LEU A 80 -13.77 -6.31 14.19
N ARG A 81 -13.37 -5.41 13.26
CA ARG A 81 -13.45 -5.67 11.82
C ARG A 81 -12.46 -6.74 11.37
N THR A 82 -11.26 -6.78 11.94
CA THR A 82 -10.27 -7.83 11.64
C THR A 82 -10.72 -9.18 12.18
N ALA A 83 -11.28 -9.25 13.39
CA ALA A 83 -11.89 -10.48 13.92
C ALA A 83 -13.00 -11.02 13.01
N PHE A 84 -13.88 -10.13 12.53
CA PHE A 84 -14.95 -10.48 11.59
C PHE A 84 -14.41 -10.97 10.24
N LEU A 85 -13.52 -10.21 9.59
CA LEU A 85 -12.99 -10.56 8.26
C LEU A 85 -12.13 -11.83 8.28
N ASN A 86 -11.49 -12.13 9.41
CA ASN A 86 -10.69 -13.34 9.59
C ASN A 86 -11.49 -14.53 10.14
N ASN A 87 -12.81 -14.39 10.38
CA ASN A 87 -13.64 -15.41 11.04
C ASN A 87 -13.06 -15.91 12.38
N SER A 88 -12.43 -15.02 13.15
CA SER A 88 -11.72 -15.36 14.37
C SER A 88 -12.32 -14.59 15.57
N PRO A 89 -13.42 -15.09 16.17
CA PRO A 89 -14.13 -14.40 17.24
C PRO A 89 -13.29 -14.24 18.51
N SER A 90 -12.24 -15.06 18.71
CA SER A 90 -11.25 -14.91 19.78
C SER A 90 -10.48 -13.59 19.73
N LEU A 91 -10.41 -12.94 18.56
CA LEU A 91 -9.79 -11.63 18.39
C LEU A 91 -10.75 -10.49 18.69
N SER A 92 -12.03 -10.75 18.97
CA SER A 92 -13.01 -9.71 19.29
C SER A 92 -12.68 -9.01 20.63
N ILE A 93 -13.34 -7.89 20.86
CA ILE A 93 -13.18 -7.09 22.08
C ILE A 93 -13.82 -7.90 23.21
N SER A 94 -13.03 -8.46 24.13
CA SER A 94 -13.56 -8.99 25.38
C SER A 94 -14.20 -7.83 26.13
N THR A 95 -15.48 -7.95 26.43
CA THR A 95 -16.23 -6.99 27.26
C THR A 95 -15.69 -7.00 28.68
#